data_AF-A0A661PI21-F1
#
_entry.id   AF-A0A661PI21-F1
#
_cell.length_a   1.000
_cell.length_b   1.000
_cell.length_c   1.000
_cell.angle_alpha   90.00
_cell.angle_beta   90.00
_cell.angle_gamma   90.00
#
_symmetry.space_group_name_H-M   'P 1'
#
loop_
_entity.id
_entity.type
_entity.pdbx_description
1 polymer ?
#
loop_
_entity_poly.entity_id
_entity_poly.type
_entity_poly.pdbx_seq_one_letter_code
_entity_poly.pdbx_strand_id
1 'polypeptide(L)'
;MRFSALACCLLLVSCGTDFTGDEGQGGDGGTGGSSTSSGTGGSTTASAGCSDGSRELFTDLSAQPDIAGCEGGFSVPGVTTPASRELPCNREAGNNSENATGEGCSVADLCAVGWHVCDSDADAAASLKGTKTCPTTAQPTFWITRQATDGSKQCVTGGVNNVVGCGTSVGEPAQQSCTPLNTMMLFSHCDALTAWDCGTATEGAHESQVVTKSAYNQGGALCCRDQ
;
A
#
# COMPACT_ATOMS: atom_id res chain seq x y z
N MET A 1 6.88 -37.27 -39.25
CA MET A 1 6.40 -36.84 -40.59
C MET A 1 5.29 -35.81 -40.38
N ARG A 2 5.37 -34.73 -41.16
CA ARG A 2 4.40 -33.62 -41.34
C ARG A 2 4.49 -32.44 -40.34
N PHE A 3 5.24 -31.45 -40.82
CA PHE A 3 5.19 -30.02 -40.52
C PHE A 3 3.78 -29.44 -40.75
N SER A 4 3.40 -28.43 -39.97
CA SER A 4 2.53 -27.37 -40.45
C SER A 4 2.89 -26.05 -39.75
N ALA A 5 3.51 -25.17 -40.52
CA ALA A 5 3.73 -23.76 -40.23
C ALA A 5 2.81 -22.95 -41.14
N LEU A 6 2.07 -22.00 -40.60
CA LEU A 6 1.36 -20.90 -41.28
C LEU A 6 0.72 -20.07 -40.15
N ALA A 7 0.66 -18.75 -40.10
CA ALA A 7 1.00 -17.73 -41.08
C ALA A 7 1.37 -16.43 -40.34
N CYS A 8 2.33 -15.72 -40.93
CA CYS A 8 2.69 -14.35 -40.68
C CYS A 8 1.48 -13.43 -40.93
N CYS A 9 1.09 -12.62 -39.94
CA CYS A 9 0.21 -11.48 -40.18
C CYS A 9 1.03 -10.20 -40.01
N LEU A 10 1.48 -9.71 -41.16
CA LEU A 10 2.16 -8.46 -41.40
C LEU A 10 1.08 -7.37 -41.52
N LEU A 11 0.99 -6.45 -40.55
CA LEU A 11 0.24 -5.21 -40.71
C LEU A 11 1.20 -4.02 -40.57
N LEU A 12 1.62 -3.55 -41.74
CA LEU A 12 2.18 -2.23 -41.98
C LEU A 12 1.04 -1.21 -41.87
N VAL A 13 1.16 -0.23 -40.97
CA VAL A 13 0.41 1.03 -41.05
C VAL A 13 1.40 2.18 -41.07
N SER A 14 1.20 3.01 -42.08
CA SER A 14 2.12 3.97 -42.68
C SER A 14 2.43 5.21 -41.84
N CYS A 15 3.60 5.78 -42.13
CA CYS A 15 3.98 7.15 -41.81
C CYS A 15 3.05 8.16 -42.50
N GLY A 16 2.72 9.24 -41.78
CA GLY A 16 2.06 10.43 -42.29
C GLY A 16 2.88 11.66 -41.92
N THR A 17 3.14 12.48 -42.93
CA THR A 17 4.11 13.57 -43.02
C THR A 17 3.68 14.89 -42.37
N ASP A 18 4.72 15.64 -41.98
CA ASP A 18 4.87 17.10 -41.86
C ASP A 18 3.68 18.01 -42.24
N PHE A 19 3.33 18.90 -41.32
CA PHE A 19 2.78 20.22 -41.63
C PHE A 19 3.63 21.29 -40.93
N THR A 20 4.49 21.93 -41.72
CA THR A 20 5.09 23.24 -41.42
C THR A 20 4.06 24.33 -41.66
N GLY A 21 3.87 25.21 -40.67
CA GLY A 21 3.09 26.45 -40.78
C GLY A 21 3.65 27.46 -39.79
N ASP A 22 4.47 28.37 -40.31
CA ASP A 22 5.21 29.43 -39.65
C ASP A 22 4.50 30.80 -39.82
N GLU A 23 4.86 31.72 -38.93
CA GLU A 23 4.63 33.18 -38.89
C GLU A 23 3.31 33.75 -38.32
N GLY A 24 3.46 34.44 -37.18
CA GLY A 24 2.49 35.38 -36.60
C GLY A 24 3.04 36.08 -35.35
N GLN A 25 3.86 37.11 -35.56
CA GLN A 25 4.44 38.00 -34.52
C GLN A 25 3.39 38.88 -33.81
N GLY A 26 3.62 39.16 -32.52
CA GLY A 26 3.36 40.46 -31.90
C GLY A 26 2.56 40.47 -30.58
N GLY A 27 3.19 40.94 -29.49
CA GLY A 27 2.48 41.55 -28.37
C GLY A 27 3.05 41.30 -26.97
N ASP A 28 3.95 42.18 -26.53
CA ASP A 28 4.48 42.27 -25.16
C ASP A 28 3.41 42.58 -24.09
N GLY A 29 3.66 42.10 -22.87
CA GLY A 29 3.29 42.82 -21.64
C GLY A 29 2.51 42.00 -20.61
N GLY A 30 3.18 41.53 -19.54
CA GLY A 30 2.46 41.04 -18.37
C GLY A 30 3.29 40.21 -17.39
N THR A 31 3.94 40.91 -16.46
CA THR A 31 4.49 40.45 -15.19
C THR A 31 3.83 39.24 -14.53
N GLY A 32 4.67 38.29 -14.07
CA GLY A 32 4.44 37.57 -12.81
C GLY A 32 4.21 36.07 -12.92
N GLY A 33 5.26 35.29 -12.61
CA GLY A 33 5.14 33.85 -12.36
C GLY A 33 6.24 33.05 -13.02
N SER A 34 7.42 33.07 -12.43
CA SER A 34 8.49 32.12 -12.77
C SER A 34 8.01 30.72 -12.43
N SER A 35 7.44 29.98 -13.38
CA SER A 35 7.28 28.53 -13.31
C SER A 35 8.64 27.90 -13.58
N THR A 36 9.51 28.00 -12.57
CA THR A 36 10.74 27.23 -12.51
C THR A 36 10.35 25.80 -12.16
N SER A 37 10.17 24.96 -13.16
CA SER A 37 10.36 23.53 -13.02
C SER A 37 11.86 23.30 -12.82
N SER A 38 12.28 23.17 -11.57
CA SER A 38 13.63 22.75 -11.19
C SER A 38 13.54 22.10 -9.82
N GLY A 39 13.94 20.83 -9.76
CA GLY A 39 14.00 20.05 -8.55
C GLY A 39 14.97 20.62 -7.52
N THR A 40 15.14 19.82 -6.46
CA THR A 40 15.91 20.12 -5.25
C THR A 40 15.08 20.77 -4.15
N GLY A 41 14.34 19.89 -3.48
CA GLY A 41 13.76 20.15 -2.18
C GLY A 41 13.32 18.83 -1.57
N GLY A 42 14.21 17.83 -1.58
CA GLY A 42 14.15 16.72 -0.64
C GLY A 42 14.25 17.32 0.76
N SER A 43 13.14 17.89 1.23
CA SER A 43 12.96 18.18 2.63
C SER A 43 12.95 16.81 3.26
N THR A 44 14.10 16.44 3.79
CA THR A 44 14.29 15.39 4.78
C THR A 44 13.58 15.78 6.08
N THR A 45 12.36 16.35 5.98
CA THR A 45 11.37 16.24 7.03
C THR A 45 11.31 14.75 7.29
N ALA A 46 11.72 14.34 8.49
CA ALA A 46 11.67 12.96 8.91
C ALA A 46 10.31 12.43 8.46
N SER A 47 10.31 11.51 7.50
CA SER A 47 9.07 11.15 6.83
C SER A 47 8.06 10.75 7.90
N ALA A 48 6.83 11.26 7.76
CA ALA A 48 5.72 10.92 8.63
C ALA A 48 5.47 9.40 8.66
N GLY A 49 6.08 8.63 7.77
CA GLY A 49 5.99 7.17 7.71
C GLY A 49 5.07 6.71 6.60
N CYS A 50 4.02 7.49 6.33
CA CYS A 50 3.18 7.32 5.17
C CYS A 50 3.71 8.14 4.00
N SER A 51 3.59 7.59 2.80
CA SER A 51 4.26 8.16 1.64
C SER A 51 3.66 9.47 1.13
N ASP A 52 2.36 9.65 1.36
CA ASP A 52 1.64 10.90 1.11
C ASP A 52 1.87 11.98 2.19
N GLY A 53 2.71 11.69 3.19
CA GLY A 53 3.13 12.64 4.21
C GLY A 53 2.17 12.81 5.40
N SER A 54 1.10 12.01 5.48
CA SER A 54 0.18 11.99 6.62
C SER A 54 0.43 10.80 7.56
N ARG A 55 -0.41 10.68 8.60
CA ARG A 55 -0.45 9.60 9.60
C ARG A 55 -1.90 9.48 10.06
N GLU A 56 -2.49 8.30 10.00
CA GLU A 56 -3.92 8.14 10.32
C GLU A 56 -4.17 7.32 11.59
N LEU A 57 -3.49 6.20 11.80
CA LEU A 57 -3.66 5.40 13.03
C LEU A 57 -2.83 5.93 14.21
N PHE A 58 -1.55 6.21 13.94
CA PHE A 58 -0.57 6.66 14.93
C PHE A 58 -0.20 8.12 14.66
N THR A 59 -1.18 9.00 14.87
CA THR A 59 -1.14 10.41 14.47
C THR A 59 -0.10 11.25 15.22
N ASP A 60 0.18 10.92 16.49
CA ASP A 60 1.17 11.60 17.30
C ASP A 60 2.59 11.04 17.03
N LEU A 61 3.32 11.72 16.15
CA LEU A 61 4.71 11.39 15.80
C LEU A 61 5.66 11.45 17.02
N SER A 62 5.38 12.30 18.01
CA SER A 62 6.23 12.41 19.20
C SER A 62 6.03 11.21 20.13
N ALA A 63 4.81 10.69 20.21
CA ALA A 63 4.49 9.50 20.99
C ALA A 63 4.88 8.20 20.27
N GLN A 64 4.75 8.15 18.94
CA GLN A 64 4.98 6.95 18.13
C GLN A 64 5.89 7.26 16.93
N PRO A 65 7.19 7.53 17.18
CA PRO A 65 8.11 7.98 16.13
C PRO A 65 8.45 6.91 15.10
N ASP A 66 8.35 5.62 15.46
CA ASP A 66 8.87 4.51 14.65
C ASP A 66 7.76 3.62 14.05
N ILE A 67 6.48 3.99 14.24
CA ILE A 67 5.33 3.30 13.64
C ILE A 67 4.30 4.29 13.13
N ALA A 68 3.68 3.99 11.99
CA ALA A 68 2.60 4.77 11.38
C ALA A 68 1.53 3.80 10.84
N GLY A 69 0.26 4.20 10.90
CA GLY A 69 -0.77 3.56 10.09
C GLY A 69 -1.08 4.48 8.92
N CYS A 70 -0.91 3.94 7.71
CA CYS A 70 -0.92 4.66 6.45
C CYS A 70 -2.10 4.24 5.58
N GLU A 71 -3.06 5.15 5.46
CA GLU A 71 -4.34 4.90 4.81
C GLU A 71 -4.17 4.99 3.30
N GLY A 72 -4.87 4.14 2.57
CA GLY A 72 -4.74 4.08 1.11
C GLY A 72 -5.08 2.71 0.54
N GLY A 73 -5.29 2.66 -0.77
CA GLY A 73 -5.46 1.41 -1.50
C GLY A 73 -4.16 0.83 -2.03
N PHE A 74 -4.23 -0.41 -2.49
CA PHE A 74 -3.19 -1.10 -3.24
C PHE A 74 -3.83 -2.23 -4.07
N SER A 75 -3.35 -2.40 -5.30
CA SER A 75 -3.92 -3.35 -6.27
C SER A 75 -2.96 -4.46 -6.69
N VAL A 76 -1.65 -4.33 -6.40
CA VAL A 76 -0.72 -5.46 -6.51
C VAL A 76 -1.03 -6.47 -5.41
N PRO A 77 -1.37 -7.73 -5.74
CA PRO A 77 -1.89 -8.68 -4.76
C PRO A 77 -0.89 -9.09 -3.68
N GLY A 78 -1.43 -9.20 -2.47
CA GLY A 78 -0.79 -9.77 -1.29
C GLY A 78 0.04 -8.78 -0.49
N VAL A 79 0.47 -9.27 0.67
CA VAL A 79 1.40 -8.60 1.61
C VAL A 79 2.58 -9.50 1.99
N THR A 80 2.56 -10.78 1.61
CA THR A 80 3.66 -11.74 1.81
C THR A 80 4.37 -12.15 0.52
N THR A 81 3.91 -11.67 -0.63
CA THR A 81 4.49 -11.99 -1.95
C THR A 81 5.74 -11.14 -2.24
N PRO A 82 6.65 -11.60 -3.12
CA PRO A 82 7.75 -10.75 -3.60
C PRO A 82 7.24 -9.46 -4.26
N ALA A 83 6.18 -9.55 -5.08
CA ALA A 83 5.59 -8.39 -5.75
C ALA A 83 5.08 -7.33 -4.76
N SER A 84 4.55 -7.74 -3.61
CA SER A 84 4.11 -6.82 -2.56
C SER A 84 5.23 -6.04 -1.85
N ARG A 85 6.51 -6.39 -2.10
CA ARG A 85 7.70 -5.70 -1.56
C ARG A 85 8.33 -4.74 -2.55
N GLU A 86 7.95 -4.82 -3.82
CA GLU A 86 8.40 -3.89 -4.86
C GLU A 86 7.73 -2.53 -4.71
N LEU A 87 8.25 -1.50 -5.39
CA LEU A 87 7.71 -0.14 -5.36
C LEU A 87 7.27 0.33 -6.76
N PRO A 88 6.30 -0.36 -7.40
CA PRO A 88 5.88 -0.06 -8.77
C PRO A 88 5.37 1.38 -8.96
N CYS A 89 4.89 2.02 -7.90
CA CYS A 89 4.40 3.40 -7.94
C CYS A 89 5.39 4.41 -7.37
N ASN A 90 6.65 4.03 -7.11
CA ASN A 90 7.64 4.90 -6.48
C ASN A 90 7.14 5.54 -5.17
N ARG A 91 6.28 4.83 -4.43
CA ARG A 91 5.63 5.31 -3.21
C ARG A 91 4.70 6.53 -3.42
N GLU A 92 3.97 6.57 -4.51
CA GLU A 92 2.97 7.61 -4.78
C GLU A 92 1.54 7.22 -4.37
N ALA A 93 1.40 6.20 -3.49
CA ALA A 93 0.12 5.79 -2.92
C ALA A 93 -0.15 6.45 -1.55
N GLY A 94 -1.42 6.49 -1.15
CA GLY A 94 -1.87 7.05 0.13
C GLY A 94 -3.15 7.87 -0.01
N ASN A 95 -3.95 7.98 1.05
CA ASN A 95 -5.25 8.66 1.01
C ASN A 95 -5.18 10.15 0.66
N ASN A 96 -4.02 10.79 0.88
CA ASN A 96 -3.75 12.17 0.52
C ASN A 96 -2.98 12.34 -0.80
N SER A 97 -2.72 11.25 -1.52
CA SER A 97 -2.02 11.23 -2.83
C SER A 97 -2.97 11.37 -4.02
N GLU A 98 -2.40 11.56 -5.23
CA GLU A 98 -3.14 11.48 -6.49
C GLU A 98 -3.59 10.05 -6.84
N ASN A 99 -2.92 9.02 -6.30
CA ASN A 99 -3.26 7.61 -6.50
C ASN A 99 -3.78 6.95 -5.20
N ALA A 100 -4.81 7.56 -4.62
CA ALA A 100 -5.37 7.13 -3.34
C ALA A 100 -5.94 5.70 -3.34
N THR A 101 -6.40 5.21 -4.50
CA THR A 101 -6.89 3.83 -4.67
C THR A 101 -5.76 2.83 -4.88
N GLY A 102 -4.52 3.28 -5.09
CA GLY A 102 -3.35 2.41 -5.27
C GLY A 102 -3.39 1.56 -6.54
N GLU A 103 -3.94 2.10 -7.63
CA GLU A 103 -3.96 1.42 -8.92
C GLU A 103 -2.52 1.22 -9.41
N GLY A 104 -2.14 -0.02 -9.72
CA GLY A 104 -0.77 -0.43 -10.03
C GLY A 104 0.20 -0.48 -8.83
N CYS A 105 -0.23 -0.07 -7.64
CA CYS A 105 0.64 0.04 -6.46
C CYS A 105 0.58 -1.19 -5.57
N SER A 106 1.71 -1.46 -4.92
CA SER A 106 1.78 -2.44 -3.84
C SER A 106 1.46 -1.83 -2.49
N VAL A 107 1.22 -2.68 -1.50
CA VAL A 107 1.11 -2.24 -0.10
C VAL A 107 2.38 -1.52 0.39
N ALA A 108 3.55 -1.81 -0.19
CA ALA A 108 4.81 -1.16 0.18
C ALA A 108 4.88 0.30 -0.27
N ASP A 109 4.14 0.67 -1.32
CA ASP A 109 4.07 2.05 -1.81
C ASP A 109 3.33 2.99 -0.84
N LEU A 110 2.57 2.47 0.13
CA LEU A 110 1.93 3.27 1.18
C LEU A 110 2.94 3.77 2.22
N CYS A 111 4.06 3.07 2.38
CA CYS A 111 5.11 3.46 3.32
C CYS A 111 6.11 4.38 2.63
N ALA A 112 6.60 5.38 3.36
CA ALA A 112 7.57 6.32 2.83
C ALA A 112 9.00 5.76 2.79
N VAL A 113 9.93 6.51 2.18
CA VAL A 113 11.37 6.20 2.23
C VAL A 113 11.87 6.12 3.68
N GLY A 114 12.63 5.07 4.01
CA GLY A 114 13.07 4.77 5.39
C GLY A 114 12.02 4.03 6.22
N TRP A 115 10.95 3.57 5.57
CA TRP A 115 9.87 2.80 6.17
C TRP A 115 9.49 1.61 5.29
N HIS A 116 9.01 0.56 5.95
CA HIS A 116 8.49 -0.65 5.35
C HIS A 116 7.16 -1.04 5.99
N VAL A 117 6.35 -1.85 5.29
CA VAL A 117 5.20 -2.49 5.92
C VAL A 117 5.72 -3.46 6.97
N CYS A 118 5.28 -3.33 8.22
CA CYS A 118 5.83 -4.10 9.34
C CYS A 118 5.89 -5.60 9.00
N ASP A 119 7.09 -6.19 9.14
CA ASP A 119 7.38 -7.54 8.64
C ASP A 119 6.74 -8.64 9.50
N SER A 120 6.57 -8.38 10.80
CA SER A 120 6.05 -9.35 11.78
C SER A 120 5.39 -8.66 12.98
N ASP A 121 4.76 -9.44 13.85
CA ASP A 121 4.31 -8.99 15.17
C ASP A 121 5.48 -8.44 16.00
N ALA A 122 6.66 -9.07 15.94
CA ALA A 122 7.85 -8.63 16.66
C ALA A 122 8.38 -7.27 16.18
N ASP A 123 8.30 -7.01 14.87
CA ASP A 123 8.69 -5.73 14.27
C ASP A 123 7.72 -4.61 14.69
N ALA A 124 6.41 -4.86 14.63
CA ALA A 124 5.41 -3.93 15.18
C ALA A 124 5.64 -3.68 16.69
N ALA A 125 6.01 -4.72 17.47
CA ALA A 125 6.31 -4.60 18.90
C ALA A 125 7.55 -3.76 19.21
N ALA A 126 8.55 -3.80 18.33
CA ALA A 126 9.79 -3.03 18.45
C ALA A 126 9.57 -1.55 18.09
N SER A 127 8.69 -1.31 17.10
CA SER A 127 8.35 0.01 16.59
C SER A 127 7.39 0.78 17.51
N LEU A 128 6.53 0.09 18.26
CA LEU A 128 5.66 0.71 19.26
C LEU A 128 6.44 1.22 20.49
N LYS A 129 6.16 2.46 20.89
CA LYS A 129 6.60 3.03 22.18
C LYS A 129 5.46 3.04 23.20
N GLY A 130 5.80 3.01 24.48
CA GLY A 130 4.80 3.10 25.55
C GLY A 130 3.96 1.83 25.71
N THR A 131 2.64 1.93 25.53
CA THR A 131 1.68 0.87 25.89
C THR A 131 1.73 -0.38 25.01
N LYS A 132 2.45 -0.33 23.86
CA LYS A 132 2.60 -1.46 22.92
C LYS A 132 1.26 -2.10 22.49
N THR A 133 0.25 -1.27 22.26
CA THR A 133 -1.09 -1.71 21.84
C THR A 133 -1.53 -0.94 20.61
N CYS A 134 -2.27 -1.62 19.72
CA CYS A 134 -2.99 -0.97 18.64
C CYS A 134 -4.03 0.03 19.18
N PRO A 135 -4.10 1.28 18.65
CA PRO A 135 -5.14 2.24 18.98
C PRO A 135 -6.51 1.77 18.51
N THR A 136 -7.57 2.22 19.19
CA THR A 136 -8.95 2.03 18.76
C THR A 136 -9.45 3.23 17.95
N THR A 137 -10.16 3.00 16.86
CA THR A 137 -10.76 4.05 16.02
C THR A 137 -12.28 4.11 16.18
N ALA A 138 -12.89 5.27 15.93
CA ALA A 138 -14.35 5.43 15.99
C ALA A 138 -15.08 4.70 14.84
N GLN A 139 -14.41 4.53 13.70
CA GLN A 139 -14.92 3.83 12.53
C GLN A 139 -14.24 2.46 12.37
N PRO A 140 -14.89 1.50 11.68
CA PRO A 140 -14.25 0.24 11.30
C PRO A 140 -13.00 0.48 10.46
N THR A 141 -11.83 0.02 10.93
CA THR A 141 -10.55 0.14 10.20
C THR A 141 -9.69 -1.09 10.40
N PHE A 142 -8.85 -1.40 9.41
CA PHE A 142 -7.82 -2.43 9.49
C PHE A 142 -6.50 -1.94 8.91
N TRP A 143 -5.39 -2.24 9.59
CA TRP A 143 -4.05 -1.78 9.26
C TRP A 143 -3.14 -3.00 9.16
N ILE A 144 -2.96 -3.47 7.93
CA ILE A 144 -2.35 -4.76 7.61
C ILE A 144 -0.83 -4.72 7.83
N THR A 145 -0.29 -5.83 8.31
CA THR A 145 1.15 -6.12 8.35
C THR A 145 1.49 -7.23 7.36
N ARG A 146 2.77 -7.57 7.24
CA ARG A 146 3.19 -8.79 6.52
C ARG A 146 3.07 -10.05 7.38
N GLN A 147 2.73 -9.92 8.68
CA GLN A 147 2.44 -11.06 9.54
C GLN A 147 1.14 -11.73 9.08
N ALA A 148 1.23 -13.04 8.90
CA ALA A 148 0.08 -13.89 8.61
C ALA A 148 0.04 -15.04 9.61
N THR A 149 -1.06 -15.80 9.60
CA THR A 149 -1.23 -16.95 10.47
C THR A 149 -1.09 -18.28 9.72
N ASP A 150 -1.12 -19.37 10.49
CA ASP A 150 -1.40 -20.70 9.98
C ASP A 150 -2.90 -21.04 10.06
N GLY A 151 -3.28 -22.25 9.66
CA GLY A 151 -4.67 -22.72 9.78
C GLY A 151 -5.18 -22.84 11.22
N SER A 152 -4.30 -22.70 12.23
CA SER A 152 -4.64 -22.66 13.65
C SER A 152 -4.75 -21.22 14.19
N LYS A 153 -4.73 -20.22 13.30
CA LYS A 153 -4.82 -18.78 13.62
C LYS A 153 -3.64 -18.28 14.47
N GLN A 154 -2.52 -19.01 14.51
CA GLN A 154 -1.33 -18.56 15.22
C GLN A 154 -0.45 -17.75 14.28
N CYS A 155 0.08 -16.62 14.76
CA CYS A 155 1.10 -15.91 14.01
C CYS A 155 2.37 -16.76 13.93
N VAL A 156 2.81 -17.01 12.70
CA VAL A 156 3.98 -17.83 12.40
C VAL A 156 4.81 -17.19 11.30
N THR A 157 6.12 -17.37 11.35
CA THR A 157 7.00 -16.93 10.25
C THR A 157 6.67 -17.73 8.99
N GLY A 158 6.47 -17.02 7.88
CA GLY A 158 6.11 -17.65 6.60
C GLY A 158 4.67 -18.18 6.55
N GLY A 159 3.81 -17.77 7.51
CA GLY A 159 2.37 -17.97 7.41
C GLY A 159 1.84 -17.35 6.13
N VAL A 160 0.76 -17.94 5.60
CA VAL A 160 0.11 -17.46 4.38
C VAL A 160 -1.39 -17.26 4.56
N ASN A 161 -1.96 -17.82 5.63
CA ASN A 161 -3.39 -17.87 5.89
C ASN A 161 -3.77 -16.74 6.85
N ASN A 162 -4.88 -16.05 6.57
CA ASN A 162 -5.36 -14.87 7.30
C ASN A 162 -4.33 -13.73 7.38
N VAL A 163 -4.82 -12.51 7.29
CA VAL A 163 -3.98 -11.31 7.44
C VAL A 163 -4.12 -10.74 8.84
N VAL A 164 -3.02 -10.25 9.41
CA VAL A 164 -2.98 -9.78 10.79
C VAL A 164 -2.52 -8.33 10.84
N GLY A 165 -3.10 -7.56 11.75
CA GLY A 165 -2.85 -6.13 11.83
C GLY A 165 -3.45 -5.49 13.06
N CYS A 166 -3.41 -4.16 13.06
CA CYS A 166 -4.20 -3.37 13.98
C CYS A 166 -5.60 -3.17 13.41
N GLY A 167 -6.65 -3.36 14.20
CA GLY A 167 -8.01 -3.13 13.73
C GLY A 167 -8.97 -2.71 14.84
N THR A 168 -10.10 -2.12 14.42
CA THR A 168 -11.22 -1.80 15.31
C THR A 168 -12.52 -2.18 14.63
N SER A 169 -13.37 -2.93 15.34
CA SER A 169 -14.72 -3.31 14.90
C SER A 169 -14.78 -4.07 13.57
N VAL A 170 -13.72 -4.81 13.23
CA VAL A 170 -13.58 -5.62 12.01
C VAL A 170 -12.82 -6.90 12.33
N GLY A 171 -13.04 -7.95 11.54
CA GLY A 171 -12.36 -9.23 11.69
C GLY A 171 -12.61 -9.94 13.03
N GLU A 172 -11.69 -10.84 13.38
CA GLU A 172 -11.65 -11.52 14.68
C GLU A 172 -10.49 -10.99 15.55
N PRO A 173 -10.58 -11.14 16.88
CA PRO A 173 -9.43 -10.90 17.75
C PRO A 173 -8.23 -11.77 17.35
N ALA A 174 -7.07 -11.17 17.20
CA ALA A 174 -5.84 -11.90 16.96
C ALA A 174 -5.46 -12.75 18.18
N GLN A 175 -4.79 -13.88 17.95
CA GLN A 175 -4.32 -14.75 19.03
C GLN A 175 -3.18 -14.10 19.81
N GLN A 176 -2.91 -14.59 21.03
CA GLN A 176 -1.84 -14.06 21.87
C GLN A 176 -0.46 -14.12 21.18
N SER A 177 -0.23 -15.09 20.30
CA SER A 177 0.97 -15.23 19.47
C SER A 177 1.18 -14.08 18.48
N CYS A 178 0.15 -13.27 18.22
CA CYS A 178 0.20 -12.14 17.30
C CYS A 178 0.42 -10.79 18.00
N THR A 179 0.61 -10.78 19.32
CA THR A 179 0.79 -9.52 20.07
C THR A 179 2.00 -8.75 19.53
N PRO A 180 1.86 -7.45 19.20
CA PRO A 180 0.86 -6.49 19.69
C PRO A 180 -0.36 -6.32 18.77
N LEU A 181 -0.40 -7.03 17.65
CA LEU A 181 -1.49 -6.96 16.69
C LEU A 181 -2.75 -7.52 17.34
N ASN A 182 -3.87 -6.82 17.18
CA ASN A 182 -5.11 -7.12 17.89
C ASN A 182 -6.21 -7.69 17.00
N THR A 183 -6.03 -7.67 15.68
CA THR A 183 -7.06 -8.06 14.72
C THR A 183 -6.49 -8.97 13.64
N MET A 184 -7.28 -9.97 13.28
CA MET A 184 -7.04 -10.87 12.17
C MET A 184 -8.26 -10.86 11.23
N MET A 185 -8.02 -10.71 9.93
CA MET A 185 -9.06 -10.89 8.92
C MET A 185 -8.91 -12.25 8.25
N LEU A 186 -9.99 -13.03 8.35
CA LEU A 186 -10.21 -14.26 7.61
C LEU A 186 -10.81 -13.90 6.25
N PHE A 187 -10.74 -14.81 5.27
CA PHE A 187 -11.49 -14.69 4.01
C PHE A 187 -12.95 -14.22 4.20
N SER A 188 -13.68 -14.82 5.14
CA SER A 188 -15.09 -14.49 5.42
C SER A 188 -15.32 -13.10 6.03
N HIS A 189 -14.27 -12.41 6.47
CA HIS A 189 -14.37 -11.09 7.09
C HIS A 189 -13.99 -9.95 6.15
N CYS A 190 -13.48 -10.25 4.96
CA CYS A 190 -13.09 -9.20 4.02
C CYS A 190 -14.34 -8.51 3.44
N ASP A 191 -15.46 -9.21 3.32
CA ASP A 191 -16.77 -8.62 2.99
C ASP A 191 -17.30 -7.65 4.07
N ALA A 192 -16.77 -7.67 5.29
CA ALA A 192 -17.17 -6.74 6.35
C ALA A 192 -16.65 -5.32 6.08
N LEU A 193 -15.62 -5.18 5.24
CA LEU A 193 -15.09 -3.90 4.78
C LEU A 193 -15.11 -3.87 3.26
N THR A 194 -16.00 -3.05 2.69
CA THR A 194 -16.21 -2.96 1.24
C THR A 194 -14.94 -2.63 0.43
N ALA A 195 -13.91 -2.08 1.08
CA ALA A 195 -12.63 -1.76 0.43
C ALA A 195 -11.70 -2.96 0.25
N TRP A 196 -11.84 -4.01 1.07
CA TRP A 196 -10.87 -5.11 1.17
C TRP A 196 -11.34 -6.33 0.39
N ASP A 197 -10.45 -6.90 -0.40
CA ASP A 197 -10.67 -8.16 -1.11
C ASP A 197 -9.59 -9.15 -0.67
N CYS A 198 -9.99 -10.33 -0.20
CA CYS A 198 -9.09 -11.40 0.24
C CYS A 198 -9.04 -12.58 -0.73
N GLY A 199 -9.39 -12.32 -1.99
CA GLY A 199 -9.42 -13.29 -3.06
C GLY A 199 -10.69 -14.13 -3.05
N THR A 200 -10.56 -15.37 -3.48
CA THR A 200 -11.66 -16.31 -3.66
C THR A 200 -11.71 -17.38 -2.57
N ALA A 201 -12.81 -18.12 -2.48
CA ALA A 201 -12.93 -19.23 -1.53
C ALA A 201 -11.84 -20.31 -1.71
N THR A 202 -11.32 -20.50 -2.93
CA THR A 202 -10.19 -21.40 -3.20
C THR A 202 -8.86 -20.88 -2.70
N GLU A 203 -8.76 -19.57 -2.46
CA GLU A 203 -7.59 -18.88 -1.94
C GLU A 203 -7.73 -18.55 -0.44
N GLY A 204 -8.84 -18.94 0.21
CA GLY A 204 -9.13 -18.70 1.64
C GLY A 204 -8.24 -19.46 2.64
N ALA A 205 -7.08 -19.93 2.20
CA ALA A 205 -5.99 -20.39 3.06
C ALA A 205 -4.66 -19.66 2.75
N HIS A 206 -4.71 -18.68 1.85
CA HIS A 206 -3.60 -17.95 1.26
C HIS A 206 -3.92 -16.45 1.16
N GLU A 207 -4.82 -15.93 2.00
CA GLU A 207 -5.34 -14.56 1.92
C GLU A 207 -4.22 -13.51 1.92
N SER A 208 -3.16 -13.74 2.69
CA SER A 208 -2.01 -12.82 2.73
C SER A 208 -1.25 -12.71 1.40
N GLN A 209 -1.48 -13.63 0.46
CA GLN A 209 -0.84 -13.64 -0.86
C GLN A 209 -1.70 -12.98 -1.94
N VAL A 210 -3.00 -12.81 -1.69
CA VAL A 210 -3.96 -12.33 -2.69
C VAL A 210 -4.70 -11.07 -2.26
N VAL A 211 -4.62 -10.69 -0.98
CA VAL A 211 -5.33 -9.53 -0.45
C VAL A 211 -5.02 -8.27 -1.25
N THR A 212 -6.05 -7.48 -1.55
CA THR A 212 -5.95 -6.15 -2.14
C THR A 212 -6.90 -5.19 -1.44
N LYS A 213 -6.76 -3.90 -1.73
CA LYS A 213 -7.62 -2.86 -1.17
C LYS A 213 -7.91 -1.77 -2.20
N SER A 214 -9.16 -1.64 -2.63
CA SER A 214 -9.54 -0.78 -3.75
C SER A 214 -9.91 0.66 -3.37
N ALA A 215 -10.29 0.91 -2.12
CA ALA A 215 -10.61 2.25 -1.63
C ALA A 215 -9.50 2.78 -0.74
N TYR A 216 -9.39 4.11 -0.65
CA TYR A 216 -8.39 4.72 0.24
C TYR A 216 -8.78 4.57 1.71
N ASN A 217 -10.07 4.61 2.06
CA ASN A 217 -10.54 4.62 3.45
C ASN A 217 -10.48 3.24 4.15
N GLN A 218 -10.92 3.17 5.42
CA GLN A 218 -11.02 1.92 6.20
C GLN A 218 -9.65 1.30 6.54
N GLY A 219 -8.61 2.14 6.62
CA GLY A 219 -7.25 1.76 6.98
C GLY A 219 -6.35 1.52 5.78
N GLY A 220 -5.36 0.64 5.91
CA GLY A 220 -4.31 0.48 4.91
C GLY A 220 -3.15 -0.33 5.46
N ALA A 221 -1.92 0.17 5.34
CA ALA A 221 -0.72 -0.50 5.83
C ALA A 221 -0.31 -0.02 7.22
N LEU A 222 0.25 -0.93 8.02
CA LEU A 222 1.03 -0.57 9.18
C LEU A 222 2.51 -0.47 8.77
N CYS A 223 3.06 0.74 8.82
CA CYS A 223 4.43 1.03 8.41
C CYS A 223 5.35 1.17 9.63
N CYS A 224 6.42 0.38 9.66
CA CYS A 224 7.49 0.39 10.65
C CYS A 224 8.72 1.11 10.07
N ARG A 225 9.43 1.85 10.91
CA ARG A 225 10.66 2.56 10.50
C ARG A 225 11.81 1.58 10.39
N ASP A 226 12.58 1.69 9.31
CA ASP A 226 13.81 0.91 9.09
C ASP A 226 14.79 1.15 10.26
N GLN A 227 15.35 0.08 10.84
CA GLN A 227 16.30 0.12 11.97
C GLN A 227 17.73 -0.17 11.53
#